data_AF-A0A0C3DR04-F1
#
_entry.id   AF-A0A0C3DR04-F1
#
_cell.length_a   1.000
_cell.length_b   1.000
_cell.length_c   1.000
_cell.angle_alpha   90.00
_cell.angle_beta   90.00
_cell.angle_gamma   90.00
#
_symmetry.space_group_name_H-M   'P 1'
#
loop_
_entity.id
_entity.type
_entity.pdbx_description
1 polymer ?
#
loop_
_entity_poly.entity_id
_entity_poly.type
_entity_poly.pdbx_seq_one_letter_code
_entity_poly.pdbx_strand_id
1 'polypeptide(L)'
;MSQQHATEPSPILTGEDHAEGVIANAAKVITQYTNSLKQHNNPEYWNKTTQVVWDELQKVKLVVTDLPVGFAMPIHLITADAFMVSPESLQKSWKWPPWEHIQHAKENNIKDHPWFKLQEPSFPVLTTGSPPPVPKQKGKGKGKAKVVETEKDMDGAAQGRDPV
;
A
#
# COMPACT_ATOMS: atom_id res chain seq x y z
N MET A 1 -53.35 -1.23 -23.97
CA MET A 1 -52.08 -1.88 -23.56
C MET A 1 -51.17 -0.79 -23.07
N SER A 2 -51.02 -0.62 -21.75
CA SER A 2 -50.14 0.40 -21.18
C SER A 2 -48.76 -0.21 -21.00
N GLN A 3 -47.79 0.25 -21.78
CA GLN A 3 -46.40 -0.12 -21.59
C GLN A 3 -45.86 0.62 -20.37
N GLN A 4 -45.46 -0.13 -19.34
CA GLN A 4 -44.66 0.39 -18.25
C GLN A 4 -43.22 0.47 -18.74
N HIS A 5 -42.71 1.68 -18.92
CA HIS A 5 -41.27 1.88 -19.07
C HIS A 5 -40.65 1.67 -17.69
N ALA A 6 -39.90 0.58 -17.54
CA ALA A 6 -38.94 0.45 -16.45
C ALA A 6 -37.87 1.52 -16.66
N THR A 7 -37.86 2.52 -15.78
CA THR A 7 -36.71 3.42 -15.63
C THR A 7 -35.56 2.57 -15.11
N GLU A 8 -34.63 2.24 -16.00
CA GLU A 8 -33.34 1.68 -15.64
C GLU A 8 -32.65 2.68 -14.69
N PRO A 9 -32.26 2.28 -13.47
CA PRO A 9 -31.58 3.19 -12.56
C PRO A 9 -30.23 3.55 -13.17
N SER A 10 -30.03 4.83 -13.46
CA SER A 10 -28.70 5.34 -13.80
C SER A 10 -27.74 4.96 -12.67
N PRO A 11 -26.53 4.49 -12.96
CA PRO A 11 -25.57 4.17 -11.92
C PRO A 11 -25.34 5.43 -11.09
N ILE A 12 -25.62 5.33 -9.79
CA ILE A 12 -25.26 6.35 -8.81
C ILE A 12 -23.73 6.32 -8.80
N LEU A 13 -23.10 7.28 -9.46
CA LEU A 13 -21.65 7.48 -9.33
C LEU A 13 -21.41 7.90 -7.88
N THR A 14 -20.92 6.96 -7.08
CA THR A 14 -20.53 7.22 -5.70
C THR A 14 -19.34 8.16 -5.73
N GLY A 15 -19.15 8.99 -4.70
CA GLY A 15 -17.96 9.86 -4.60
C GLY A 15 -16.64 9.08 -4.73
N GLU A 16 -16.64 7.83 -4.26
CA GLU A 16 -15.53 6.87 -4.38
C GLU A 16 -15.18 6.54 -5.84
N ASP A 17 -16.17 6.15 -6.67
CA ASP A 17 -15.97 5.85 -8.09
C ASP A 17 -15.40 7.06 -8.87
N HIS A 18 -15.80 8.27 -8.44
CA HIS A 18 -15.28 9.51 -8.98
C HIS A 18 -13.82 9.77 -8.56
N ALA A 19 -13.51 9.61 -7.27
CA ALA A 19 -12.18 9.84 -6.72
C ALA A 19 -11.13 8.89 -7.32
N GLU A 20 -11.45 7.59 -7.40
CA GLU A 20 -10.58 6.59 -8.02
C GLU A 20 -10.30 6.91 -9.49
N GLY A 21 -11.34 7.31 -10.24
CA GLY A 21 -11.22 7.72 -11.64
C GLY A 21 -10.31 8.92 -11.84
N VAL A 22 -10.42 9.94 -10.97
CA VAL A 22 -9.55 11.12 -10.98
C VAL A 22 -8.09 10.73 -10.73
N ILE A 23 -7.84 9.85 -9.74
CA ILE A 23 -6.49 9.39 -9.40
C ILE A 23 -5.89 8.56 -10.52
N ALA A 24 -6.64 7.63 -11.10
CA ALA A 24 -6.19 6.83 -12.23
C ALA A 24 -5.83 7.70 -13.44
N ASN A 25 -6.64 8.73 -13.72
CA ASN A 25 -6.35 9.69 -14.79
C ASN A 25 -5.09 10.51 -14.49
N ALA A 26 -4.98 11.08 -13.28
CA ALA A 26 -3.82 11.85 -12.86
C ALA A 26 -2.54 11.01 -12.96
N ALA A 27 -2.59 9.76 -12.50
CA ALA A 27 -1.48 8.81 -12.57
C ALA A 27 -1.02 8.58 -14.03
N LYS A 28 -1.97 8.37 -14.93
CA LYS A 28 -1.69 8.21 -16.37
C LYS A 28 -1.07 9.46 -16.98
N VAL A 29 -1.64 10.64 -16.71
CA VAL A 29 -1.16 11.92 -17.26
C VAL A 29 0.26 12.21 -16.76
N ILE A 30 0.50 12.08 -15.46
CA ILE A 30 1.82 12.32 -14.86
C ILE A 30 2.85 11.35 -15.43
N THR A 31 2.51 10.07 -15.56
CA THR A 31 3.39 9.07 -16.19
C THR A 31 3.72 9.43 -17.65
N GLN A 32 2.73 9.84 -18.44
CA GLN A 32 2.92 10.20 -19.85
C GLN A 32 3.86 11.40 -20.02
N TYR A 33 3.61 12.48 -19.25
CA TYR A 33 4.42 13.69 -19.34
C TYR A 33 5.84 13.46 -18.81
N THR A 34 5.99 12.72 -17.70
CA THR A 34 7.31 12.42 -17.16
C THR A 34 8.15 11.51 -18.07
N ASN A 35 7.54 10.54 -18.75
CA ASN A 35 8.23 9.71 -19.74
C ASN A 35 8.75 10.52 -20.93
N SER A 36 7.97 11.50 -21.37
CA SER A 36 8.29 12.32 -22.53
C SER A 36 9.41 13.33 -22.24
N LEU A 37 9.68 13.67 -20.98
CA LEU A 37 10.76 14.59 -20.60
C LEU A 37 12.16 14.06 -20.95
N LYS A 38 12.37 12.74 -20.92
CA LYS A 38 13.66 12.14 -21.33
C LYS A 38 13.99 12.41 -22.81
N GLN A 39 12.96 12.65 -23.63
CA GLN A 39 13.07 12.83 -25.07
C GLN A 39 13.20 14.31 -25.47
N HIS A 40 12.94 15.23 -24.54
CA HIS A 40 12.88 16.67 -24.79
C HIS A 40 13.74 17.43 -23.77
N ASN A 41 14.99 17.75 -24.15
CA ASN A 41 15.82 18.71 -23.41
C ASN A 41 15.41 20.16 -23.75
N ASN A 42 14.10 20.47 -23.66
CA ASN A 42 13.52 21.76 -24.02
C ASN A 42 12.92 22.44 -22.77
N PRO A 43 13.47 23.59 -22.32
CA PRO A 43 12.95 24.33 -21.16
C PRO A 43 11.46 24.67 -21.21
N GLU A 44 10.90 24.92 -22.40
CA GLU A 44 9.47 25.21 -22.57
C GLU A 44 8.61 23.97 -22.27
N TYR A 45 9.04 22.81 -22.78
CA TYR A 45 8.37 21.54 -22.53
C TYR A 45 8.45 21.14 -21.04
N TRP A 46 9.56 21.48 -20.40
CA TRP A 46 9.74 21.31 -18.96
C TRP A 46 8.77 22.16 -18.16
N ASN A 47 8.62 23.43 -18.53
CA ASN A 47 7.68 24.32 -17.87
C ASN A 47 6.23 23.84 -18.02
N LYS A 48 5.86 23.42 -19.24
CA LYS A 48 4.54 22.82 -19.50
C LYS A 48 4.31 21.57 -18.64
N THR A 49 5.29 20.67 -18.58
CA THR A 49 5.18 19.45 -17.77
C THR A 49 5.01 19.77 -16.29
N THR A 50 5.74 20.75 -15.78
CA THR A 50 5.60 21.25 -14.40
C THR A 50 4.16 21.68 -14.11
N GLN A 51 3.59 22.50 -14.98
CA GLN A 51 2.21 22.97 -14.80
C GLN A 51 1.21 21.80 -14.83
N VAL A 52 1.35 20.89 -15.79
CA VAL A 52 0.45 19.73 -15.91
C VAL A 52 0.51 18.83 -14.68
N VAL A 53 1.72 18.47 -14.22
CA VAL A 53 1.87 17.61 -13.04
C VAL A 53 1.31 18.29 -11.80
N TRP A 54 1.55 19.60 -11.64
CA TRP A 54 0.96 20.37 -10.55
C TRP A 54 -0.57 20.35 -10.57
N ASP A 55 -1.18 20.63 -11.72
CA ASP A 55 -2.63 20.68 -11.86
C ASP A 55 -3.28 19.32 -11.57
N GLU A 56 -2.69 18.22 -12.04
CA GLU A 56 -3.16 16.88 -11.72
C GLU A 56 -3.02 16.55 -10.24
N LEU A 57 -1.93 16.98 -9.58
CA LEU A 57 -1.76 16.82 -8.13
C LEU A 57 -2.81 17.61 -7.34
N GLN A 58 -3.19 18.82 -7.80
CA GLN A 58 -4.27 19.57 -7.15
C GLN A 58 -5.61 18.84 -7.27
N LYS A 59 -5.91 18.22 -8.42
CA LYS A 59 -7.11 17.40 -8.58
C LYS A 59 -7.11 16.22 -7.61
N VAL A 60 -5.98 15.52 -7.47
CA VAL A 60 -5.84 14.42 -6.51
C VAL A 60 -6.07 14.92 -5.09
N LYS A 61 -5.47 16.05 -4.69
CA LYS A 61 -5.65 16.65 -3.36
C LYS A 61 -7.12 16.94 -3.02
N LEU A 62 -7.93 17.29 -4.02
CA LEU A 62 -9.34 17.58 -3.83
C LEU A 62 -10.19 16.33 -3.56
N VAL A 63 -9.78 15.17 -4.06
CA VAL A 63 -10.57 13.92 -3.99
C VAL A 63 -9.96 12.88 -3.06
N VAL A 64 -8.74 13.07 -2.57
CA VAL A 64 -8.01 12.08 -1.76
C VAL A 64 -8.73 11.73 -0.46
N THR A 65 -9.54 12.65 0.07
CA THR A 65 -10.35 12.42 1.29
C THR A 65 -11.56 11.53 1.04
N ASP A 66 -11.95 11.35 -0.22
CA ASP A 66 -13.12 10.56 -0.62
C ASP A 66 -12.72 9.11 -0.95
N LEU A 67 -11.44 8.75 -0.76
CA LEU A 67 -10.94 7.41 -1.01
C LEU A 67 -11.24 6.45 0.15
N PRO A 68 -11.54 5.18 -0.16
CA PRO A 68 -11.70 4.17 0.87
C PRO A 68 -10.38 3.91 1.60
N VAL A 69 -10.46 3.61 2.89
CA VAL A 69 -9.32 3.10 3.67
C VAL A 69 -8.82 1.80 3.04
N GLY A 70 -7.51 1.65 2.91
CA GLY A 70 -6.88 0.54 2.21
C GLY A 70 -6.63 0.80 0.72
N PHE A 71 -7.11 1.92 0.17
CA PHE A 71 -6.79 2.30 -1.20
C PHE A 71 -5.28 2.48 -1.39
N ALA A 72 -4.71 1.78 -2.36
CA ALA A 72 -3.30 1.84 -2.67
C ALA A 72 -3.02 3.01 -3.63
N MET A 73 -2.53 4.12 -3.07
CA MET A 73 -2.17 5.28 -3.88
C MET A 73 -0.98 4.98 -4.82
N PRO A 74 -1.07 5.36 -6.11
CA PRO A 74 0.04 5.19 -7.04
C PRO A 74 1.32 5.87 -6.56
N ILE A 75 2.42 5.12 -6.48
CA ILE A 75 3.71 5.56 -5.92
C ILE A 75 4.25 6.84 -6.59
N HIS A 76 4.09 6.96 -7.91
CA HIS A 76 4.56 8.13 -8.64
C HIS A 76 3.75 9.40 -8.32
N LEU A 77 2.48 9.28 -7.91
CA LEU A 77 1.69 10.41 -7.42
C LEU A 77 2.19 10.88 -6.05
N ILE A 78 2.42 9.92 -5.14
CA ILE A 78 2.96 10.19 -3.82
C ILE A 78 4.33 10.89 -3.93
N THR A 79 5.17 10.38 -4.81
CA THR A 79 6.51 10.93 -5.02
C THR A 79 6.45 12.30 -5.68
N ALA A 80 5.56 12.48 -6.67
CA ALA A 80 5.35 13.78 -7.29
C ALA A 80 4.83 14.82 -6.28
N ASP A 81 3.91 14.46 -5.38
CA ASP A 81 3.41 15.37 -4.33
C ASP A 81 4.51 15.79 -3.34
N ALA A 82 5.31 14.83 -2.88
CA ALA A 82 6.42 15.09 -1.97
C ALA A 82 7.45 16.06 -2.56
N PHE A 83 7.67 16.01 -3.87
CA PHE A 83 8.64 16.85 -4.57
C PHE A 83 8.06 18.17 -5.08
N MET A 84 6.80 18.18 -5.54
CA MET A 84 6.13 19.35 -6.08
C MET A 84 5.31 20.05 -5.00
N VAL A 85 6.02 20.75 -4.11
CA VAL A 85 5.39 21.62 -3.09
C VAL A 85 4.90 22.93 -3.70
N SER A 86 5.58 23.45 -4.73
CA SER A 86 5.20 24.68 -5.44
C SER A 86 5.80 24.75 -6.86
N PRO A 87 5.00 25.04 -7.89
CA PRO A 87 5.47 25.13 -9.27
C PRO A 87 6.40 26.32 -9.46
N GLU A 88 6.14 27.45 -8.79
CA GLU A 88 7.01 28.63 -8.84
C GLU A 88 8.38 28.36 -8.23
N SER A 89 8.44 27.58 -7.14
CA SER A 89 9.69 27.24 -6.48
C SER A 89 10.57 26.34 -7.36
N LEU A 90 9.93 25.40 -8.08
CA LEU A 90 10.62 24.56 -9.07
C LEU A 90 11.10 25.35 -10.29
N GLN A 91 10.27 26.25 -10.80
CA GLN A 91 10.64 27.14 -11.91
C GLN A 91 11.77 28.11 -11.53
N LYS A 92 11.80 28.63 -10.31
CA LYS A 92 12.85 29.57 -9.85
C LYS A 92 14.18 28.86 -9.57
N SER A 93 14.13 27.64 -9.05
CA SER A 93 15.34 26.90 -8.69
C SER A 93 16.05 26.27 -9.88
N TRP A 94 15.35 26.07 -11.02
CA TRP A 94 15.85 25.31 -12.19
C TRP A 94 16.39 23.91 -11.80
N LYS A 95 16.08 23.45 -10.59
CA LYS A 95 16.54 22.20 -10.02
C LYS A 95 15.32 21.32 -9.87
N TRP A 96 15.18 20.45 -10.84
CA TRP A 96 14.17 19.43 -10.77
C TRP A 96 14.65 18.24 -9.91
N PRO A 97 13.79 17.63 -9.08
CA PRO A 97 14.12 16.34 -8.49
C PRO A 97 14.30 15.31 -9.61
N PRO A 98 15.36 14.50 -9.63
CA PRO A 98 15.64 13.60 -10.75
C PRO A 98 14.39 12.80 -11.12
N TRP A 99 13.87 12.96 -12.34
CA TRP A 99 12.63 12.29 -12.77
C TRP A 99 12.70 10.77 -12.65
N GLU A 100 13.92 10.24 -12.81
CA GLU A 100 14.31 8.88 -12.46
C GLU A 100 13.83 8.48 -11.06
N HIS A 101 13.91 9.37 -10.07
CA HIS A 101 13.44 9.11 -8.70
C HIS A 101 11.92 9.04 -8.59
N ILE A 102 11.15 9.79 -9.39
CA ILE A 102 9.68 9.68 -9.40
C ILE A 102 9.25 8.39 -10.09
N GLN A 103 9.93 8.02 -11.19
CA GLN A 103 9.63 6.79 -11.94
C GLN A 103 10.06 5.52 -11.22
N HIS A 104 11.22 5.55 -10.57
CA HIS A 104 11.82 4.41 -9.88
C HIS A 104 11.66 4.50 -8.36
N ALA A 105 10.75 5.36 -7.89
CA ALA A 105 10.42 5.43 -6.47
C ALA A 105 9.98 4.05 -5.97
N LYS A 106 10.50 3.68 -4.81
CA LYS A 106 10.11 2.49 -4.07
C LYS A 106 9.32 2.93 -2.85
N GLU A 107 8.49 2.03 -2.34
CA GLU A 107 7.67 2.27 -1.14
C GLU A 107 8.49 2.81 0.04
N ASN A 108 9.73 2.34 0.23
CA ASN A 108 10.62 2.82 1.30
C ASN A 108 10.89 4.34 1.26
N ASN A 109 10.80 4.99 0.09
CA ASN A 109 11.04 6.42 -0.05
C ASN A 109 9.82 7.27 0.34
N ILE A 110 8.65 6.63 0.54
CA ILE A 110 7.36 7.33 0.64
C ILE A 110 6.54 6.92 1.88
N LYS A 111 7.11 6.09 2.78
CA LYS A 111 6.40 5.55 3.96
C LYS A 111 5.83 6.63 4.89
N ASP A 112 6.51 7.76 4.99
CA ASP A 112 6.08 8.87 5.84
C ASP A 112 5.02 9.76 5.20
N HIS A 113 4.71 9.56 3.91
CA HIS A 113 3.74 10.38 3.19
C HIS A 113 2.31 10.08 3.63
N PRO A 114 1.46 11.10 3.89
CA PRO A 114 0.07 10.90 4.30
C PRO A 114 -0.73 9.99 3.36
N TRP A 115 -0.52 10.12 2.05
CA TRP A 115 -1.19 9.29 1.04
C TRP A 115 -0.73 7.83 1.03
N PHE A 116 0.49 7.53 1.49
CA PHE A 116 0.92 6.14 1.64
C PHE A 116 0.18 5.46 2.81
N LYS A 117 -0.06 6.22 3.89
CA LYS A 117 -0.76 5.74 5.09
C LYS A 117 -2.25 5.47 4.87
N LEU A 118 -2.83 5.91 3.74
CA LEU A 118 -4.20 5.54 3.36
C LEU A 118 -4.35 4.03 3.12
N GLN A 119 -3.26 3.36 2.72
CA GLN A 119 -3.23 1.91 2.55
C GLN A 119 -3.22 1.17 3.89
N GLU A 120 -2.74 1.79 4.97
CA GLU A 120 -2.68 1.15 6.28
C GLU A 120 -4.07 1.13 6.91
N PRO A 121 -4.66 -0.05 7.17
CA PRO A 121 -5.88 -0.11 7.94
C PRO A 121 -5.61 0.42 9.35
N SER A 122 -6.40 1.40 9.79
CA SER A 122 -6.23 2.13 11.06
C SER A 122 -6.54 1.31 12.32
N PHE A 123 -6.56 -0.02 12.24
CA PHE A 123 -6.77 -0.88 13.39
C PHE A 123 -5.44 -1.20 14.08
N PRO A 124 -5.23 -0.81 15.35
CA PRO A 124 -4.26 -1.52 16.17
C PRO A 124 -4.78 -2.95 16.27
N VAL A 125 -4.02 -3.90 15.74
CA VAL A 125 -4.22 -5.32 16.02
C VAL A 125 -4.02 -5.47 17.53
N LEU A 126 -5.12 -5.44 18.29
CA LEU A 126 -5.17 -5.99 19.64
C LEU A 126 -4.92 -7.49 19.48
N THR A 127 -3.64 -7.89 19.49
CA THR A 127 -3.26 -9.28 19.65
C THR A 127 -3.59 -9.69 21.08
N THR A 128 -4.89 -9.91 21.34
CA THR A 128 -5.37 -10.67 22.50
C THR A 128 -5.05 -12.14 22.23
N GLY A 129 -3.76 -12.46 22.16
CA GLY A 129 -3.22 -13.80 22.00
C GLY A 129 -2.90 -14.43 23.35
N SER A 130 -3.77 -14.27 24.35
CA SER A 130 -3.81 -15.23 25.45
C SER A 130 -4.73 -16.37 25.03
N PRO A 131 -4.27 -17.63 24.97
CA PRO A 131 -5.15 -18.73 24.67
C PRO A 131 -6.15 -18.91 25.83
N PRO A 132 -7.42 -19.24 25.56
CA PRO A 132 -8.38 -19.49 26.63
C PRO A 132 -7.97 -20.74 27.42
N PRO A 133 -8.14 -20.76 28.76
CA PRO A 133 -7.88 -21.95 29.54
C PRO A 133 -8.90 -23.05 29.18
N VAL A 134 -8.37 -24.19 28.73
CA VAL A 134 -9.14 -25.40 28.39
C VAL A 134 -10.00 -25.86 29.58
N PRO A 135 -11.31 -26.12 29.39
CA PRO A 135 -12.13 -26.73 30.44
C PRO A 135 -11.74 -28.19 30.66
N LYS A 136 -11.31 -28.54 31.89
CA LYS A 136 -11.04 -29.92 32.32
C LYS A 136 -12.34 -30.74 32.28
N GLN A 137 -12.49 -31.63 31.29
CA GLN A 137 -13.49 -32.69 31.33
C GLN A 137 -13.07 -33.78 32.33
N LYS A 138 -13.92 -33.98 33.34
CA LYS A 138 -13.85 -35.00 34.37
C LYS A 138 -14.39 -36.32 33.82
N GLY A 139 -13.50 -37.15 33.26
CA GLY A 139 -13.81 -38.51 32.80
C GLY A 139 -13.52 -39.56 33.88
N LYS A 140 -14.57 -40.04 34.55
CA LYS A 140 -14.57 -41.18 35.48
C LYS A 140 -14.76 -42.46 34.64
N GLY A 141 -13.78 -43.35 34.57
CA GLY A 141 -13.89 -44.58 33.79
C GLY A 141 -12.83 -45.62 34.11
N LYS A 142 -13.28 -46.74 34.67
CA LYS A 142 -12.56 -47.85 35.31
C LYS A 142 -12.23 -48.94 34.27
N GLY A 143 -10.99 -49.45 34.22
CA GLY A 143 -10.63 -50.60 33.38
C GLY A 143 -9.20 -51.11 33.58
N LYS A 144 -9.09 -52.29 34.21
CA LYS A 144 -7.92 -53.19 34.36
C LYS A 144 -7.47 -53.75 32.98
N ALA A 145 -6.30 -54.32 32.69
CA ALA A 145 -5.05 -54.66 33.38
C ALA A 145 -3.95 -55.06 32.37
N LYS A 146 -2.69 -55.00 32.85
CA LYS A 146 -1.51 -55.88 32.65
C LYS A 146 -0.62 -55.84 31.37
N VAL A 147 0.65 -55.47 31.64
CA VAL A 147 1.93 -56.19 31.40
C VAL A 147 2.47 -56.25 29.97
N VAL A 148 3.61 -55.59 29.72
CA VAL A 148 4.94 -56.25 29.75
C VAL A 148 6.07 -55.20 29.72
N GLU A 149 6.99 -55.33 30.68
CA GLU A 149 8.28 -54.63 30.75
C GLU A 149 9.21 -55.14 29.65
N THR A 150 10.04 -54.28 29.05
CA THR A 150 11.48 -54.57 29.00
C THR A 150 12.26 -53.27 28.91
N GLU A 151 12.89 -52.94 30.03
CA GLU A 151 14.01 -52.03 30.20
C GLU A 151 15.22 -52.55 29.42
N LYS A 152 15.95 -51.67 28.72
CA LYS A 152 17.41 -51.82 28.63
C LYS A 152 18.08 -50.47 28.34
N ASP A 153 18.64 -49.91 29.39
CA ASP A 153 19.70 -48.91 29.37
C ASP A 153 20.86 -49.33 28.46
N MET A 154 21.53 -48.35 27.85
CA MET A 154 22.98 -48.26 28.00
C MET A 154 23.52 -46.88 27.63
N ASP A 155 24.13 -46.32 28.66
CA ASP A 155 25.09 -45.23 28.81
C ASP A 155 26.25 -45.17 27.81
N GLY A 156 26.90 -44.01 27.77
CA GLY A 156 28.26 -43.79 27.26
C GLY A 156 28.38 -43.33 25.79
N ALA A 157 29.23 -42.39 25.41
CA ALA A 157 30.30 -41.68 26.11
C ALA A 157 30.73 -40.45 25.27
N ALA A 158 31.38 -39.51 25.96
CA ALA A 158 31.98 -38.29 25.43
C ALA A 158 33.24 -38.53 24.57
N GLN A 159 33.51 -37.61 23.64
CA GLN A 159 34.83 -37.14 23.13
C GLN A 159 34.53 -36.23 21.92
N GLY A 160 35.16 -35.10 21.61
CA GLY A 160 36.34 -34.33 22.03
C GLY A 160 36.56 -33.31 20.89
N ARG A 161 36.73 -32.00 21.16
CA ARG A 161 37.98 -31.21 20.96
C ARG A 161 38.65 -31.36 19.58
N ASP A 162 39.07 -30.34 18.83
CA ASP A 162 39.29 -28.90 18.99
C ASP A 162 39.38 -28.26 17.56
N PRO A 163 39.32 -26.93 17.39
CA PRO A 163 39.68 -26.25 16.13
C PRO A 163 41.14 -25.79 16.11
N VAL A 164 41.75 -25.81 14.91
CA VAL A 164 42.97 -25.06 14.53
C VAL A 164 42.58 -23.98 13.54
#